data_AF-A0A1Z4I6D4-F1
#
_entry.id   AF-A0A1Z4I6D4-F1
#
_cell.length_a   1.000
_cell.length_b   1.000
_cell.length_c   1.000
_cell.angle_alpha   90.00
_cell.angle_beta   90.00
_cell.angle_gamma   90.00
#
_symmetry.space_group_name_H-M   'P 1'
#
loop_
_entity.id
_entity.type
_entity.pdbx_description
1 polymer ?
#
loop_
_entity_poly.entity_id
_entity_poly.type
_entity_poly.pdbx_seq_one_letter_code
_entity_poly.pdbx_strand_id
1 'polypeptide(L)'
;MDELVKKISGLGLPGILFVIATAASGGSVSAVVAMLSTLGGPLGLLGGLGLLGLVGVLGEYITSSGIEAILKLVYTERSKTDSVRFLIKEINELPITDELKVKLKEHLSPGGITEPSETQAPKTIEIVEEEPLA
;
A
#
# COMPACT_ATOMS: atom_id res chain seq x y z
N MET A 1 -11.17 -7.44 5.86
CA MET A 1 -10.29 -6.80 4.86
C MET A 1 -9.10 -6.12 5.53
N ASP A 2 -9.32 -5.34 6.59
CA ASP A 2 -8.25 -4.57 7.25
C ASP A 2 -7.08 -5.42 7.73
N GLU A 3 -7.35 -6.61 8.26
CA GLU A 3 -6.29 -7.53 8.69
C GLU A 3 -5.45 -8.05 7.50
N LEU A 4 -6.07 -8.26 6.34
CA LEU A 4 -5.35 -8.68 5.13
C LEU A 4 -4.47 -7.54 4.62
N VAL A 5 -5.01 -6.32 4.56
CA VAL A 5 -4.26 -5.12 4.19
C VAL A 5 -3.07 -4.93 5.14
N LYS A 6 -3.26 -5.15 6.45
CA LYS A 6 -2.19 -5.08 7.45
C LYS A 6 -1.14 -6.17 7.27
N LYS A 7 -1.53 -7.40 6.95
CA LYS A 7 -0.58 -8.49 6.66
C LYS A 7 0.21 -8.19 5.39
N ILE A 8 -0.44 -7.77 4.31
CA ILE A 8 0.21 -7.46 3.03
C ILE A 8 1.14 -6.26 3.15
N SER A 9 0.71 -5.18 3.82
CA SER A 9 1.55 -4.01 4.09
C SER A 9 2.75 -4.37 4.98
N GLY A 10 2.58 -5.26 5.95
CA GLY A 10 3.66 -5.80 6.78
C GLY A 10 4.70 -6.63 6.02
N LEU A 11 4.35 -7.18 4.85
CA LEU A 11 5.32 -7.82 3.95
C LEU A 11 6.17 -6.80 3.16
N GLY A 12 5.76 -5.53 3.10
CA GLY A 12 6.42 -4.49 2.32
C GLY A 12 6.28 -4.68 0.80
N LEU A 13 7.33 -4.35 0.06
CA LEU A 13 7.36 -4.47 -1.41
C LEU A 13 7.05 -5.90 -1.92
N PRO A 14 7.56 -7.00 -1.30
CA PRO A 14 7.12 -8.35 -1.65
C PRO A 14 5.60 -8.56 -1.62
N GLY A 15 4.90 -7.97 -0.66
CA GLY A 15 3.44 -8.04 -0.56
C GLY A 15 2.74 -7.32 -1.72
N ILE A 16 3.27 -6.16 -2.13
CA ILE A 16 2.73 -5.39 -3.26
C ILE A 16 2.92 -6.15 -4.58
N LEU A 17 4.11 -6.71 -4.80
CA LEU A 17 4.39 -7.54 -5.97
C LEU A 17 3.48 -8.77 -6.03
N PHE A 18 3.19 -9.38 -4.87
CA PHE A 18 2.25 -10.48 -4.79
C PHE A 18 0.82 -10.09 -5.20
N VAL A 19 0.33 -8.92 -4.79
CA VAL A 19 -0.98 -8.41 -5.23
C VAL A 19 -1.01 -8.20 -6.74
N ILE A 20 0.04 -7.59 -7.30
CA ILE A 20 0.16 -7.37 -8.76
C ILE A 20 0.18 -8.70 -9.52
N ALA A 21 0.97 -9.66 -9.06
CA ALA A 21 1.04 -10.99 -9.67
C ALA A 21 -0.30 -11.74 -9.59
N THR A 22 -1.01 -11.61 -8.47
CA THR A 22 -2.33 -12.22 -8.28
C THR A 22 -3.36 -11.63 -9.25
N ALA A 23 -3.36 -10.30 -9.41
CA ALA A 23 -4.22 -9.63 -10.37
C ALA A 23 -3.87 -9.99 -11.82
N ALA A 24 -2.58 -10.02 -12.16
CA ALA A 24 -2.11 -10.34 -13.51
C ALA A 24 -2.37 -11.81 -13.92
N SER A 25 -2.34 -12.73 -12.95
CA SER A 25 -2.66 -14.15 -13.18
C SER A 25 -4.16 -14.46 -13.19
N GLY A 26 -5.02 -13.47 -12.97
CA GLY A 26 -6.47 -13.69 -12.84
C GLY A 26 -6.82 -14.59 -11.65
N GLY A 27 -5.96 -14.66 -10.63
CA GLY A 27 -6.17 -15.52 -9.46
C GLY A 27 -6.01 -17.02 -9.71
N SER A 28 -5.29 -17.43 -10.77
CA SER A 28 -5.13 -18.86 -11.10
C SER A 28 -4.30 -19.63 -10.06
N VAL A 29 -5.00 -20.28 -9.13
CA VAL A 29 -4.41 -21.00 -7.99
C VAL A 29 -3.52 -22.18 -8.39
N SER A 30 -3.89 -22.93 -9.44
CA SER A 30 -3.20 -24.19 -9.83
C SER A 30 -1.76 -23.98 -10.30
N ALA A 31 -1.49 -22.93 -11.07
CA ALA A 31 -0.14 -22.62 -11.54
C ALA A 31 0.79 -22.21 -10.39
N VAL A 32 0.25 -21.47 -9.41
CA VAL A 32 0.98 -20.99 -8.24
C VAL A 32 1.39 -22.15 -7.33
N VAL A 33 0.51 -23.13 -7.07
CA VAL A 33 0.84 -24.35 -6.29
C VAL A 33 1.93 -25.17 -6.96
N ALA A 34 1.85 -25.37 -8.28
CA ALA A 34 2.82 -26.16 -9.02
C ALA A 34 4.22 -25.52 -8.95
N MET A 35 4.31 -24.22 -9.18
CA MET A 35 5.57 -23.48 -9.07
C MET A 35 6.15 -23.54 -7.64
N LEU A 36 5.36 -23.28 -6.61
CA LEU A 36 5.81 -23.27 -5.21
C LEU A 36 6.25 -24.65 -4.72
N SER A 37 5.56 -25.71 -5.15
CA SER A 37 5.92 -27.08 -4.80
C SER A 37 7.26 -27.49 -5.40
N THR A 38 7.60 -27.00 -6.59
CA THR A 38 8.91 -27.26 -7.23
C THR A 38 10.06 -26.45 -6.62
N LEU A 39 9.78 -25.24 -6.14
CA LEU A 39 10.80 -24.32 -5.62
C LEU A 39 11.16 -24.55 -4.14
N GLY A 40 10.27 -25.14 -3.34
CA GLY A 40 10.43 -25.14 -1.87
C GLY A 40 10.32 -26.48 -1.14
N GLY A 41 10.10 -27.59 -1.85
CA GLY A 41 9.92 -28.90 -1.19
C GLY A 41 8.78 -28.89 -0.15
N PRO A 42 8.89 -29.58 0.99
CA PRO A 42 7.83 -29.64 2.00
C PRO A 42 7.44 -28.27 2.58
N LEU A 43 8.42 -27.37 2.74
CA LEU A 43 8.16 -26.00 3.21
C LEU A 43 7.50 -25.13 2.13
N GLY A 44 7.81 -25.39 0.86
CA GLY A 44 7.12 -24.79 -0.29
C GLY A 44 5.63 -25.15 -0.33
N LEU A 45 5.26 -26.34 0.14
CA LEU A 45 3.87 -26.78 0.23
C LEU A 45 3.13 -26.04 1.36
N LEU A 46 3.73 -25.94 2.56
CA LEU A 46 3.13 -25.21 3.70
C LEU A 46 3.03 -23.70 3.44
N GLY A 47 4.13 -23.10 2.98
CA GLY A 47 4.15 -21.68 2.59
C GLY A 47 3.21 -21.42 1.41
N GLY A 48 3.17 -22.36 0.46
CA GLY A 48 2.28 -22.30 -0.69
C GLY A 48 0.81 -22.36 -0.34
N LEU A 49 0.40 -23.20 0.61
CA LEU A 49 -0.97 -23.21 1.12
C LEU A 49 -1.34 -21.91 1.83
N GLY A 50 -0.40 -21.32 2.60
CA GLY A 50 -0.60 -20.02 3.22
C GLY A 50 -0.82 -18.90 2.19
N LEU A 51 0.02 -18.86 1.16
CA LEU A 51 -0.12 -17.94 0.03
C LEU A 51 -1.43 -18.19 -0.75
N LEU A 52 -1.82 -19.44 -0.94
CA LEU A 52 -3.07 -19.82 -1.61
C LEU A 52 -4.32 -19.32 -0.88
N GLY A 53 -4.34 -19.46 0.44
CA GLY A 53 -5.41 -18.90 1.26
C GLY A 53 -5.51 -17.38 1.08
N LEU A 54 -4.36 -16.71 0.96
CA LEU A 54 -4.32 -15.28 0.65
C LEU A 54 -4.82 -14.97 -0.77
N VAL A 55 -4.39 -15.71 -1.79
CA VAL A 55 -4.82 -15.54 -3.19
C VAL A 55 -6.33 -15.64 -3.33
N GLY A 56 -6.97 -16.62 -2.68
CA GLY A 56 -8.43 -16.80 -2.75
C GLY A 56 -9.18 -15.55 -2.29
N VAL A 57 -8.87 -15.06 -1.09
CA VAL A 57 -9.56 -13.89 -0.51
C VAL A 57 -9.18 -12.60 -1.26
N LEU A 58 -7.92 -12.46 -1.67
CA LEU A 58 -7.48 -11.33 -2.50
C LEU A 58 -8.17 -11.34 -3.87
N GLY A 59 -8.29 -12.50 -4.51
CA GLY A 59 -8.89 -12.65 -5.84
C GLY A 59 -10.36 -12.23 -5.88
N GLU A 60 -11.14 -12.62 -4.86
CA GLU A 60 -12.52 -12.15 -4.70
C GLU A 60 -12.58 -10.62 -4.60
N TYR A 61 -11.67 -10.02 -3.83
CA TYR A 61 -11.64 -8.57 -3.65
C TYR A 61 -11.14 -7.82 -4.88
N ILE A 62 -10.16 -8.37 -5.61
CA ILE A 62 -9.68 -7.83 -6.90
C ILE A 62 -10.82 -7.84 -7.91
N THR A 63 -11.63 -8.91 -7.94
CA THR A 63 -12.76 -9.03 -8.86
C THR A 63 -13.90 -8.05 -8.51
N SER A 64 -14.12 -7.80 -7.21
CA SER A 64 -15.19 -6.90 -6.75
C SER A 64 -14.81 -5.41 -6.82
N SER A 65 -13.60 -5.05 -6.38
CA SER A 65 -13.18 -3.65 -6.16
C SER A 65 -12.06 -3.19 -7.11
N GLY A 66 -11.45 -4.11 -7.87
CA GLY A 66 -10.28 -3.83 -8.70
C GLY A 66 -8.97 -3.77 -7.90
N ILE A 67 -7.86 -3.86 -8.62
CA ILE A 67 -6.50 -3.78 -8.06
C ILE A 67 -6.19 -2.39 -7.46
N GLU A 68 -6.74 -1.33 -8.05
CA GLU A 68 -6.48 0.06 -7.62
C GLU A 68 -6.89 0.28 -6.16
N ALA A 69 -8.09 -0.16 -5.78
CA ALA A 69 -8.60 0.00 -4.43
C ALA A 69 -7.72 -0.71 -3.40
N ILE A 70 -7.24 -1.91 -3.73
CA ILE A 70 -6.37 -2.71 -2.85
C ILE A 70 -5.02 -2.04 -2.68
N LEU A 71 -4.38 -1.61 -3.78
CA LEU A 71 -3.09 -0.92 -3.69
C LEU A 71 -3.21 0.38 -2.88
N LYS A 72 -4.28 1.17 -3.10
CA LYS A 72 -4.54 2.37 -2.28
C LYS A 72 -4.60 2.05 -0.79
N LEU A 73 -5.36 1.02 -0.40
CA LEU A 73 -5.44 0.56 1.00
C LEU A 73 -4.08 0.13 1.56
N VAL A 74 -3.32 -0.67 0.81
CA VAL A 74 -1.99 -1.14 1.25
C VAL A 74 -1.01 0.01 1.41
N TYR A 75 -1.00 0.96 0.48
CA TYR A 75 -0.14 2.14 0.54
C TYR A 75 -0.58 3.12 1.64
N THR A 76 -1.87 3.25 1.92
CA THR A 76 -2.38 4.01 3.09
C THR A 76 -1.97 3.35 4.41
N GLU A 77 -1.90 2.03 4.49
CA GLU A 77 -1.41 1.36 5.70
C GLU A 77 0.12 1.56 5.85
N ARG A 78 0.88 1.43 4.76
CA ARG A 78 2.34 1.65 4.78
C ARG A 78 2.74 3.10 5.01
N SER A 79 1.94 4.09 4.63
CA SER A 79 2.26 5.50 4.90
C SER A 79 2.26 5.86 6.39
N LYS A 80 1.74 4.96 7.25
CA LYS A 80 1.83 5.08 8.71
C LYS A 80 3.22 4.72 9.25
N THR A 81 3.97 3.88 8.54
CA THR A 81 5.29 3.38 8.98
C THR A 81 6.43 3.92 8.12
N ASP A 82 6.20 4.10 6.82
CA ASP A 82 7.18 4.51 5.84
C ASP A 82 6.93 5.95 5.37
N SER A 83 8.01 6.64 4.95
CA SER A 83 7.87 8.01 4.43
C SER A 83 7.19 8.04 3.06
N VAL A 84 6.34 9.05 2.83
CA VAL A 84 5.64 9.24 1.54
C VAL A 84 6.62 9.35 0.37
N ARG A 85 7.77 10.03 0.54
CA ARG A 85 8.80 10.14 -0.51
C ARG A 85 9.36 8.76 -0.92
N PHE A 86 9.59 7.88 0.05
CA PHE A 86 10.04 6.52 -0.20
C PHE A 86 8.96 5.72 -0.97
N LEU A 87 7.70 5.80 -0.54
CA LEU A 87 6.59 5.11 -1.21
C LEU A 87 6.39 5.60 -2.65
N ILE A 88 6.52 6.90 -2.92
CA ILE A 88 6.44 7.45 -4.27
C ILE A 88 7.57 6.89 -5.16
N LYS A 89 8.80 6.81 -4.63
CA LYS A 89 9.92 6.20 -5.36
C LYS A 89 9.63 4.73 -5.68
N GLU A 90 9.13 3.98 -4.70
CA GLU A 90 8.75 2.58 -4.87
C GLU A 90 7.67 2.41 -5.94
N ILE A 91 6.63 3.25 -5.96
CA ILE A 91 5.55 3.21 -6.96
C ILE A 91 6.08 3.37 -8.39
N ASN A 92 7.10 4.21 -8.61
CA ASN A 92 7.66 4.41 -9.95
C ASN A 92 8.35 3.14 -10.50
N GLU A 93 8.94 2.34 -9.62
CA GLU A 93 9.63 1.09 -9.96
C GLU A 93 8.67 -0.10 -10.14
N LEU A 94 7.38 0.05 -9.80
CA LEU A 94 6.42 -1.04 -9.90
C LEU A 94 6.11 -1.43 -11.37
N PRO A 95 5.95 -2.74 -11.65
CA PRO A 95 5.54 -3.25 -12.96
C PRO A 95 4.02 -3.11 -13.17
N ILE A 96 3.52 -1.88 -13.16
CA ILE A 96 2.11 -1.52 -13.38
C ILE A 96 1.99 -0.40 -14.42
N THR A 97 0.78 -0.12 -14.88
CA THR A 97 0.51 0.96 -15.84
C THR A 97 0.80 2.33 -15.24
N ASP A 98 1.25 3.27 -16.08
CA ASP A 98 1.56 4.64 -15.65
C ASP A 98 0.32 5.36 -15.09
N GLU A 99 -0.86 5.10 -15.65
CA GLU A 99 -2.13 5.62 -15.11
C GLU A 99 -2.32 5.21 -13.64
N LEU A 100 -2.10 3.93 -13.33
CA LEU A 100 -2.25 3.43 -11.97
C LEU A 100 -1.19 4.03 -11.03
N LYS A 101 0.05 4.23 -11.51
CA LYS A 101 1.10 4.93 -10.75
C LYS A 101 0.66 6.35 -10.39
N VAL A 102 0.08 7.09 -11.34
CA VAL A 102 -0.41 8.46 -11.10
C VAL A 102 -1.48 8.45 -10.01
N LYS A 103 -2.51 7.61 -10.13
CA LYS A 103 -3.59 7.51 -9.14
C LYS A 103 -3.12 7.15 -7.73
N LEU A 104 -2.09 6.30 -7.62
CA LEU A 104 -1.51 5.94 -6.32
C LEU A 104 -0.70 7.09 -5.71
N LYS A 105 0.05 7.84 -6.52
CA LYS A 105 0.79 9.02 -6.06
C LYS A 105 -0.15 10.12 -5.59
N GLU A 106 -1.21 10.41 -6.34
CA GLU A 106 -2.24 11.38 -5.96
C GLU A 106 -2.94 10.98 -4.64
N HIS A 107 -3.22 9.69 -4.46
CA HIS A 107 -3.82 9.19 -3.22
C HIS A 107 -2.91 9.34 -1.99
N LEU A 108 -1.58 9.23 -2.17
CA LEU A 108 -0.61 9.41 -1.10
C LEU A 108 -0.24 10.88 -0.85
N SER A 109 -0.48 11.75 -1.82
CA SER A 109 -0.21 13.19 -1.75
C SER A 109 -1.48 13.95 -2.13
N PRO A 110 -2.47 14.06 -1.23
CA PRO A 110 -3.70 14.83 -1.47
C PRO A 110 -3.46 16.35 -1.63
N GLY A 111 -2.21 16.82 -1.65
CA GLY A 111 -1.84 18.17 -2.05
C GLY A 111 -0.50 18.19 -2.80
N GLY A 112 -0.49 18.74 -4.01
CA GLY A 112 0.74 19.30 -4.59
C GLY A 112 1.01 19.07 -6.08
N ILE A 113 0.16 19.54 -6.99
CA ILE A 113 0.68 20.49 -8.00
C ILE A 113 0.77 21.85 -7.29
N THR A 114 1.90 22.11 -6.64
CA THR A 114 2.50 23.43 -6.33
C THR A 114 3.63 23.16 -5.31
N GLU A 115 4.88 23.23 -5.75
CA GLU A 115 5.99 23.65 -4.87
C GLU A 115 6.31 25.12 -5.19
N PRO A 116 7.03 25.88 -4.36
CA PRO A 116 7.08 25.96 -2.91
C PRO A 116 6.89 27.42 -2.42
N SER A 117 6.36 27.65 -1.21
CA SER A 117 6.64 28.89 -0.48
C SER A 117 6.82 28.57 0.99
N GLU A 118 8.02 28.87 1.49
CA GLU A 118 8.29 29.08 2.89
C GLU A 118 7.22 30.01 3.48
N THR A 119 6.67 29.67 4.65
CA THR A 119 6.59 30.58 5.79
C THR A 119 6.24 29.74 7.01
N GLN A 120 7.24 29.62 7.87
CA GLN A 120 7.17 29.21 9.25
C GLN A 120 5.99 29.90 9.94
N ALA A 121 4.93 29.15 10.29
CA ALA A 121 3.83 29.72 11.07
C ALA A 121 4.35 30.04 12.49
N PRO A 122 4.35 31.33 12.91
CA PRO A 122 4.82 31.71 14.23
C PRO A 122 3.88 31.13 15.29
N LYS A 123 4.48 30.55 16.34
CA LYS A 123 3.75 30.18 17.56
C LYS A 123 3.08 31.44 18.12
N THR A 124 1.76 31.50 18.10
CA THR A 124 1.00 32.50 18.86
C THR A 124 1.26 32.27 20.34
N ILE A 125 2.04 33.16 20.96
CA ILE A 125 2.10 33.30 22.40
C ILE A 125 0.89 34.15 22.78
N GLU A 126 -0.09 33.53 23.42
CA GLU A 126 -1.25 34.18 24.01
C GLU A 126 -0.76 34.99 25.22
N ILE A 127 -0.65 36.30 25.06
CA ILE A 127 -0.38 37.21 26.18
C ILE A 127 -1.72 37.40 26.89
N VAL A 128 -1.83 36.80 28.07
CA VAL A 128 -2.88 37.11 29.05
C VAL A 128 -2.62 38.54 29.53
N GLU A 129 -3.39 39.49 29.01
CA GLU A 129 -3.48 40.82 29.62
C GLU A 129 -4.43 40.72 30.80
N GLU A 130 -3.86 40.69 32.01
CA GLU A 130 -4.60 40.88 33.26
C GLU A 130 -5.26 42.26 33.27
N GLU A 131 -6.55 42.25 33.62
CA GLU A 131 -7.42 43.39 33.86
C GLU A 131 -6.90 44.23 35.04
N PRO A 132 -6.68 45.56 34.89
CA PRO A 132 -6.52 46.44 36.04
C PRO A 132 -7.82 47.19 36.33
N LEU A 133 -8.37 46.85 37.50
CA LEU A 133 -9.35 47.57 38.28
C LEU A 133 -9.01 49.08 38.41
N ALA A 134 -9.96 49.95 38.09
CA ALA A 134 -10.11 51.29 38.66
C ALA A 134 -11.55 51.79 38.50
#